data_AF-A0A9W4CK03-F1
#
_entry.id   AF-A0A9W4CK03-F1
#
_cell.length_a   1.000
_cell.length_b   1.000
_cell.length_c   1.000
_cell.angle_alpha   90.00
_cell.angle_beta   90.00
_cell.angle_gamma   90.00
#
_symmetry.space_group_name_H-M   'P 1'
#
loop_
_entity.id
_entity.type
_entity.pdbx_description
1 polymer ?
#
loop_
_entity_poly.entity_id
_entity_poly.type
_entity_poly.pdbx_seq_one_letter_code
_entity_poly.pdbx_strand_id
1 'polypeptide(L)'
;MLLQRHQRIKLDETDDSLFYSFPRFVTHVDESFIDQLTTLYRNRLKPQTRILDLMSSWVSHLPNDIEFAYVEGHGMNEEELAKNSQLDHYFIQDLNQNPKLPLSDQDFDAVLICVSIQYLQYPEAIVSEIHRILKPGGISIISFSNRMFYQKAIAAWREETEANRIELVKGYFNSVQINHLPGFSSPEVISNQSKTPLFMQMLGMGGSDPFYAVIASRNS
;
A
#
# COMPACT_ATOMS: atom_id res chain seq x y z
N MET A 1 4.48 -20.07 -3.65
CA MET A 1 4.74 -18.76 -3.02
C MET A 1 5.70 -17.99 -3.92
N LEU A 2 5.43 -16.70 -4.16
CA LEU A 2 6.16 -15.88 -5.14
C LEU A 2 7.57 -15.55 -4.62
N LEU A 3 7.68 -15.12 -3.36
CA LEU A 3 8.96 -14.82 -2.74
C LEU A 3 9.60 -16.05 -2.08
N GLN A 4 10.90 -16.21 -2.28
CA GLN A 4 11.75 -17.17 -1.57
C GLN A 4 12.09 -16.66 -0.17
N ARG A 5 12.49 -17.56 0.73
CA ARG A 5 12.80 -17.21 2.14
C ARG A 5 13.80 -16.07 2.28
N HIS A 6 14.89 -16.09 1.52
CA HIS A 6 15.93 -15.05 1.58
C HIS A 6 15.43 -13.68 1.08
N GLN A 7 14.40 -13.64 0.24
CA GLN A 7 13.82 -12.40 -0.29
C GLN A 7 12.92 -11.70 0.74
N ARG A 8 12.51 -12.40 1.80
CA ARG A 8 11.60 -11.90 2.85
C ARG A 8 12.33 -11.27 4.04
N ILE A 9 13.67 -11.27 4.04
CA ILE A 9 14.46 -10.81 5.18
C ILE A 9 14.57 -9.29 5.21
N LYS A 10 14.49 -8.74 6.42
CA LYS A 10 14.83 -7.34 6.72
C LYS A 10 16.30 -7.28 7.15
N LEU A 11 16.90 -6.10 7.12
CA LEU A 11 18.25 -5.93 7.71
C LEU A 11 18.14 -5.81 9.22
N ASP A 12 17.12 -5.10 9.69
CA ASP A 12 16.73 -5.05 11.08
C ASP A 12 15.61 -6.07 11.35
N GLU A 13 15.99 -7.18 11.97
CA GLU A 13 15.10 -8.27 12.36
C GLU A 13 14.42 -8.05 13.72
N THR A 14 14.67 -6.91 14.39
CA THR A 14 13.93 -6.57 15.61
C THR A 14 12.44 -6.43 15.32
N ASP A 15 11.63 -6.69 16.35
CA ASP A 15 10.18 -6.56 16.30
C ASP A 15 9.76 -5.21 15.70
N ASP A 16 8.89 -5.25 14.69
CA ASP A 16 8.41 -4.04 14.01
C ASP A 16 7.65 -3.12 14.99
N SER A 17 6.97 -3.68 15.99
CA SER A 17 6.28 -2.89 17.01
C SER A 17 7.20 -1.93 17.76
N LEU A 18 8.48 -2.30 17.95
CA LEU A 18 9.47 -1.42 18.55
C LEU A 18 9.80 -0.23 17.63
N PHE A 19 9.92 -0.47 16.33
CA PHE A 19 10.23 0.57 15.34
C PHE A 19 9.06 1.55 15.12
N TYR A 20 7.84 1.04 15.16
CA TYR A 20 6.61 1.81 15.00
C TYR A 20 6.04 2.34 16.32
N SER A 21 6.70 2.11 17.47
CA SER A 21 6.25 2.61 18.78
C SER A 21 6.24 4.14 18.89
N PHE A 22 7.14 4.83 18.18
CA PHE A 22 7.20 6.29 18.15
C PHE A 22 6.46 6.83 16.93
N PRO A 23 5.48 7.75 17.12
CA PRO A 23 4.71 8.31 16.02
C PRO A 23 5.57 9.23 15.16
N ARG A 24 5.24 9.28 13.88
CA ARG A 24 5.85 10.13 12.85
C ARG A 24 4.77 10.94 12.17
N PHE A 25 4.51 12.14 12.70
CA PHE A 25 3.58 13.11 12.10
C PHE A 25 4.22 13.85 10.91
N VAL A 26 4.68 13.09 9.92
CA VAL A 26 5.26 13.58 8.66
C VAL A 26 4.68 12.81 7.49
N THR A 27 4.71 13.39 6.30
CA THR A 27 4.47 12.62 5.08
C THR A 27 5.79 12.00 4.62
N HIS A 28 5.76 10.73 4.23
CA HIS A 28 6.97 10.00 3.84
C HIS A 28 7.37 10.20 2.38
N VAL A 29 6.61 11.00 1.64
CA VAL A 29 6.74 11.33 0.21
C VAL A 29 6.44 12.82 0.02
N ASP A 30 6.91 13.38 -1.08
CA ASP A 30 6.71 14.79 -1.42
C ASP A 30 5.28 15.14 -1.86
N GLU A 31 5.00 16.45 -1.97
CA GLU A 31 3.69 16.97 -2.37
C GLU A 31 3.28 16.52 -3.77
N SER A 32 4.22 16.37 -4.71
CA SER A 32 3.91 15.95 -6.08
C SER A 32 3.42 14.50 -6.13
N PHE A 33 3.97 13.62 -5.32
CA PHE A 33 3.46 12.26 -5.14
C PHE A 33 2.06 12.28 -4.53
N ILE A 34 1.85 13.08 -3.48
CA ILE A 34 0.56 13.17 -2.78
C ILE A 34 -0.54 13.69 -3.71
N ASP A 35 -0.24 14.69 -4.53
CA ASP A 35 -1.19 15.25 -5.50
C ASP A 35 -1.61 14.21 -6.55
N GLN A 36 -0.65 13.42 -7.04
CA GLN A 36 -0.92 12.33 -7.98
C GLN A 36 -1.75 11.22 -7.33
N LEU A 37 -1.43 10.86 -6.07
CA LEU A 37 -2.18 9.87 -5.32
C LEU A 37 -3.63 10.32 -5.08
N THR A 38 -3.81 11.55 -4.61
CA THR A 38 -5.11 12.13 -4.34
C THR A 38 -5.95 12.22 -5.62
N THR A 39 -5.31 12.59 -6.74
CA THR A 39 -5.95 12.60 -8.07
C THR A 39 -6.34 11.19 -8.52
N LEU A 40 -5.48 10.20 -8.29
CA LEU A 40 -5.79 8.81 -8.58
C LEU A 40 -7.01 8.33 -7.79
N TYR A 41 -7.02 8.57 -6.47
CA TYR A 41 -8.15 8.23 -5.61
C TYR A 41 -9.43 8.91 -6.04
N ARG A 42 -9.37 10.21 -6.36
CA ARG A 42 -10.50 10.97 -6.93
C ARG A 42 -11.08 10.33 -8.18
N ASN A 43 -10.23 9.81 -9.06
CA ASN A 43 -10.66 9.26 -10.34
C ASN A 43 -11.18 7.81 -10.25
N ARG A 44 -10.77 7.06 -9.22
CA ARG A 44 -11.05 5.62 -9.11
C ARG A 44 -12.08 5.28 -8.04
N LEU A 45 -12.12 6.04 -6.96
CA LEU A 45 -13.07 5.86 -5.87
C LEU A 45 -14.36 6.61 -6.16
N LYS A 46 -15.48 6.05 -5.71
CA LYS A 46 -16.81 6.64 -5.88
C LYS A 46 -17.32 7.18 -4.55
N PRO A 47 -18.25 8.15 -4.54
CA PRO A 47 -19.00 8.48 -3.34
C PRO A 47 -19.65 7.23 -2.73
N GLN A 48 -19.86 7.22 -1.42
CA GLN A 48 -20.45 6.10 -0.68
C GLN A 48 -19.69 4.76 -0.77
N THR A 49 -18.39 4.79 -1.11
CA THR A 49 -17.50 3.61 -1.05
C THR A 49 -17.14 3.30 0.41
N ARG A 50 -17.13 2.01 0.80
CA ARG A 50 -16.50 1.54 2.04
C ARG A 50 -15.03 1.17 1.78
N ILE A 51 -14.12 1.86 2.45
CA ILE A 51 -12.67 1.83 2.18
C ILE A 51 -11.94 1.22 3.37
N LEU A 52 -10.96 0.38 3.10
CA LEU A 52 -9.89 0.05 4.04
C LEU A 52 -8.60 0.76 3.60
N ASP A 53 -8.09 1.66 4.42
CA ASP A 53 -6.76 2.23 4.30
C ASP A 53 -5.76 1.36 5.09
N LEU A 54 -5.12 0.43 4.37
CA LEU A 54 -4.30 -0.63 4.95
C LEU A 54 -2.83 -0.17 5.06
N MET A 55 -2.29 -0.26 6.27
CA MET A 55 -0.96 0.27 6.62
C MET A 55 -0.91 1.80 6.53
N SER A 56 -1.98 2.43 7.00
CA SER A 56 -2.21 3.86 7.14
C SER A 56 -1.35 4.47 8.26
N SER A 57 -1.40 5.80 8.32
CA SER A 57 -0.77 6.64 9.32
C SER A 57 -1.73 7.78 9.69
N TRP A 58 -1.21 8.96 10.02
CA TRP A 58 -1.99 10.13 10.43
C TRP A 58 -2.70 10.87 9.29
N VAL A 59 -2.52 10.44 8.04
CA VAL A 59 -3.21 10.99 6.87
C VAL A 59 -3.36 9.91 5.80
N SER A 60 -4.55 9.79 5.22
CA SER A 60 -4.89 8.78 4.18
C SER A 60 -4.70 9.28 2.75
N HIS A 61 -4.51 10.60 2.57
CA HIS A 61 -4.43 11.27 1.26
C HIS A 61 -5.70 11.10 0.41
N LEU A 62 -6.84 10.85 1.05
CA LEU A 62 -8.13 10.79 0.38
C LEU A 62 -8.56 12.20 -0.06
N PRO A 63 -9.29 12.34 -1.18
CA PRO A 63 -9.82 13.63 -1.61
C PRO A 63 -10.87 14.15 -0.60
N ASN A 64 -10.74 15.40 -0.17
CA ASN A 64 -11.59 16.00 0.88
C ASN A 64 -13.00 16.41 0.40
N ASP A 65 -13.27 16.33 -0.89
CA ASP A 65 -14.52 16.71 -1.54
C ASP A 65 -15.34 15.50 -2.02
N ILE A 66 -14.94 14.29 -1.63
CA ILE A 66 -15.74 13.07 -1.84
C ILE A 66 -16.17 12.55 -0.47
N GLU A 67 -17.49 12.38 -0.31
CA GLU A 67 -18.06 11.73 0.86
C GLU A 67 -18.03 10.20 0.66
N PHE A 68 -17.29 9.51 1.51
CA PHE A 68 -17.24 8.05 1.54
C PHE A 68 -18.22 7.51 2.57
N ALA A 69 -18.68 6.28 2.38
CA ALA A 69 -19.63 5.68 3.33
C ALA A 69 -18.96 5.31 4.65
N TYR A 70 -17.70 4.87 4.58
CA TYR A 70 -16.88 4.53 5.73
C TYR A 70 -15.41 4.35 5.33
N VAL A 71 -14.49 4.78 6.19
CA VAL A 71 -13.04 4.58 6.06
C VAL A 71 -12.52 3.88 7.31
N GLU A 72 -12.19 2.60 7.17
CA GLU A 72 -11.49 1.80 8.17
C GLU A 72 -9.99 2.00 7.98
N GLY A 73 -9.26 2.34 9.05
CA GLY A 73 -7.81 2.41 9.04
C GLY A 73 -7.16 1.19 9.67
N HIS A 74 -6.01 0.81 9.16
CA HIS A 74 -5.16 -0.19 9.80
C HIS A 74 -3.72 0.31 9.85
N GLY A 75 -3.04 0.15 10.98
CA GLY A 75 -1.62 0.51 11.10
C GLY A 75 -0.97 -0.11 12.33
N MET A 76 0.23 0.36 12.65
CA MET A 76 1.02 -0.14 13.79
C MET A 76 1.27 0.92 14.88
N ASN A 77 0.85 2.17 14.65
CA ASN A 77 0.98 3.24 15.63
C ASN A 77 -0.40 3.86 15.92
N GLU A 78 -0.87 3.73 17.16
CA GLU A 78 -2.18 4.23 17.60
C GLU A 78 -2.26 5.75 17.58
N GLU A 79 -1.20 6.46 17.97
CA GLU A 79 -1.20 7.93 17.97
C GLU A 79 -1.28 8.52 16.55
N GLU A 80 -0.67 7.86 15.57
CA GLU A 80 -0.81 8.23 14.16
C GLU A 80 -2.25 8.04 13.69
N LEU A 81 -2.81 6.84 13.85
CA LEU A 81 -4.18 6.54 13.39
C LEU A 81 -5.22 7.41 14.10
N ALA A 82 -5.07 7.66 15.41
CA ALA A 82 -5.96 8.53 16.17
C ALA A 82 -5.96 9.99 15.68
N LYS A 83 -4.88 10.45 15.04
CA LYS A 83 -4.82 11.80 14.45
C LYS A 83 -5.33 11.87 13.01
N ASN A 84 -5.59 10.73 12.38
CA ASN A 84 -6.08 10.72 11.02
C ASN A 84 -7.58 11.06 11.00
N SER A 85 -7.87 12.32 10.67
CA SER A 85 -9.24 12.83 10.59
C SER A 85 -10.05 12.26 9.42
N GLN A 86 -9.43 11.47 8.54
CA GLN A 86 -10.11 10.83 7.40
C GLN A 86 -10.60 9.41 7.72
N LEU A 87 -10.33 8.90 8.94
CA LEU A 87 -10.77 7.57 9.38
C LEU A 87 -12.02 7.67 10.25
N ASP A 88 -12.97 6.76 10.04
CA ASP A 88 -14.13 6.57 10.93
C ASP A 88 -13.77 5.67 12.12
N HIS A 89 -12.87 4.72 11.90
CA HIS A 89 -12.37 3.78 12.90
C HIS A 89 -11.00 3.25 12.46
N TYR A 90 -10.26 2.66 13.41
CA TYR A 90 -9.03 1.96 13.08
C TYR A 90 -8.77 0.77 14.00
N PHE A 91 -7.91 -0.14 13.54
CA PHE A 91 -7.35 -1.21 14.38
C PHE A 91 -5.83 -1.33 14.21
N ILE A 92 -5.18 -1.80 15.28
CA ILE A 92 -3.74 -2.03 15.32
C ILE A 92 -3.44 -3.50 15.11
N GLN A 93 -2.57 -3.81 14.17
CA GLN A 93 -2.11 -5.17 13.93
C GLN A 93 -0.74 -5.19 13.23
N ASP A 94 0.11 -6.13 13.64
CA ASP A 94 1.31 -6.46 12.89
C ASP A 94 1.00 -7.57 11.88
N LEU A 95 0.95 -7.20 10.59
CA LEU A 95 0.66 -8.14 9.49
C LEU A 95 1.79 -9.13 9.21
N ASN A 96 3.02 -8.86 9.66
CA ASN A 96 4.13 -9.80 9.56
C ASN A 96 4.04 -10.91 10.61
N GLN A 97 3.37 -10.67 11.74
CA GLN A 97 3.11 -11.67 12.78
C GLN A 97 1.78 -12.40 12.55
N ASN A 98 0.71 -11.65 12.27
CA ASN A 98 -0.61 -12.20 11.98
C ASN A 98 -1.13 -11.61 10.67
N PRO A 99 -1.09 -12.35 9.55
CA PRO A 99 -1.53 -11.81 8.26
C PRO A 99 -3.06 -11.76 8.11
N LYS A 100 -3.82 -12.46 8.97
CA LYS A 100 -5.28 -12.56 8.85
C LYS A 100 -5.95 -11.29 9.38
N LEU A 101 -6.70 -10.59 8.53
CA LEU A 101 -7.40 -9.37 8.91
C LEU A 101 -8.66 -9.71 9.73
N PRO A 102 -8.94 -9.03 10.85
CA PRO A 102 -10.13 -9.22 11.68
C PRO A 102 -11.38 -8.58 11.06
N LEU A 103 -11.53 -8.70 9.74
CA LEU A 103 -12.56 -8.07 8.93
C LEU A 103 -13.40 -9.13 8.24
N SER A 104 -14.68 -8.84 8.04
CA SER A 104 -15.62 -9.73 7.36
C SER A 104 -15.27 -9.93 5.89
N ASP A 105 -15.63 -11.08 5.35
CA ASP A 105 -15.53 -11.36 3.92
C ASP A 105 -16.43 -10.39 3.14
N GLN A 106 -15.96 -9.92 1.99
CA GLN A 106 -16.75 -9.15 1.02
C GLN A 106 -17.46 -7.92 1.59
N ASP A 107 -16.81 -7.19 2.49
CA ASP A 107 -17.36 -6.01 3.17
C ASP A 107 -16.88 -4.68 2.56
N PHE A 108 -15.71 -4.68 1.89
CA PHE A 108 -15.07 -3.46 1.40
C PHE A 108 -15.24 -3.27 -0.11
N ASP A 109 -15.50 -2.05 -0.53
CA ASP A 109 -15.55 -1.66 -1.94
C ASP A 109 -14.15 -1.31 -2.47
N ALA A 110 -13.26 -0.81 -1.60
CA ALA A 110 -11.87 -0.51 -1.93
C ALA A 110 -10.90 -0.84 -0.81
N VAL A 111 -9.68 -1.26 -1.18
CA VAL A 111 -8.53 -1.37 -0.28
C VAL A 111 -7.36 -0.56 -0.84
N LEU A 112 -6.75 0.26 0.00
CA LEU A 112 -5.65 1.14 -0.35
C LEU A 112 -4.40 0.73 0.42
N ILE A 113 -3.24 0.74 -0.23
CA ILE A 113 -1.93 0.67 0.43
C ILE A 113 -1.07 1.77 -0.16
N CYS A 114 -0.67 2.75 0.67
CA CYS A 114 0.19 3.85 0.26
C CYS A 114 1.58 3.72 0.88
N VAL A 115 2.61 3.51 0.05
CA VAL A 115 4.04 3.53 0.43
C VAL A 115 4.36 2.58 1.60
N SER A 116 3.69 1.42 1.65
CA SER A 116 3.84 0.47 2.77
C SER A 116 4.05 -0.99 2.35
N ILE A 117 3.74 -1.37 1.11
CA ILE A 117 3.84 -2.77 0.64
C ILE A 117 5.25 -3.36 0.79
N GLN A 118 6.28 -2.51 0.72
CA GLN A 118 7.70 -2.88 0.78
C GLN A 118 8.16 -3.48 2.12
N TYR A 119 7.33 -3.39 3.17
CA TYR A 119 7.66 -3.86 4.52
C TYR A 119 7.04 -5.23 4.84
N LEU A 120 6.14 -5.73 4.00
CA LEU A 120 5.47 -7.01 4.22
C LEU A 120 6.39 -8.18 3.86
N GLN A 121 6.57 -9.10 4.80
CA GLN A 121 7.32 -10.34 4.59
C GLN A 121 6.48 -11.40 3.87
N TYR A 122 5.16 -11.32 3.97
CA TYR A 122 4.20 -12.22 3.31
C TYR A 122 3.15 -11.48 2.49
N PRO A 123 3.57 -10.65 1.51
CA PRO A 123 2.64 -9.83 0.73
C PRO A 123 1.61 -10.66 -0.03
N GLU A 124 1.93 -11.89 -0.43
CA GLU A 124 0.97 -12.78 -1.11
C GLU A 124 -0.18 -13.18 -0.18
N ALA A 125 0.09 -13.40 1.11
CA ALA A 125 -0.93 -13.70 2.11
C ALA A 125 -1.82 -12.47 2.35
N ILE A 126 -1.22 -11.28 2.40
CA ILE A 126 -1.97 -10.03 2.58
C ILE A 126 -2.84 -9.74 1.36
N VAL A 127 -2.33 -9.90 0.13
CA VAL A 127 -3.15 -9.71 -1.08
C VAL A 127 -4.25 -10.77 -1.20
N SER A 128 -4.04 -11.98 -0.70
CA SER A 128 -5.10 -12.98 -0.55
C SER A 128 -6.17 -12.55 0.46
N GLU A 129 -5.80 -11.94 1.58
CA GLU A 129 -6.76 -11.38 2.54
C GLU A 129 -7.51 -10.17 1.96
N ILE A 130 -6.83 -9.31 1.20
CA ILE A 130 -7.46 -8.22 0.44
C ILE A 130 -8.53 -8.77 -0.50
N HIS A 131 -8.24 -9.86 -1.22
CA HIS A 131 -9.25 -10.53 -2.03
C HIS A 131 -10.44 -11.01 -1.19
N ARG A 132 -10.20 -11.64 -0.04
CA ARG A 132 -11.28 -12.14 0.83
C ARG A 132 -12.22 -11.03 1.29
N ILE A 133 -11.68 -9.88 1.70
CA ILE A 133 -12.48 -8.79 2.29
C ILE A 133 -13.12 -7.87 1.25
N LEU A 134 -12.57 -7.80 0.02
CA LEU A 134 -13.17 -7.01 -1.05
C LEU A 134 -14.49 -7.64 -1.52
N LYS A 135 -15.49 -6.83 -1.84
CA LYS A 135 -16.69 -7.25 -2.58
C LYS A 135 -16.33 -7.67 -4.01
N PRO A 136 -17.16 -8.49 -4.70
CA PRO A 136 -16.97 -8.75 -6.12
C PRO A 136 -16.94 -7.43 -6.91
N GLY A 137 -15.91 -7.23 -7.74
CA GLY A 137 -15.69 -5.96 -8.45
C GLY A 137 -15.04 -4.85 -7.61
N GLY A 138 -14.81 -5.06 -6.31
CA GLY A 138 -14.09 -4.13 -5.44
C GLY A 138 -12.65 -3.92 -5.89
N ILE A 139 -12.08 -2.75 -5.61
CA ILE A 139 -10.78 -2.31 -6.15
C ILE A 139 -9.68 -2.34 -5.11
N SER A 140 -8.49 -2.79 -5.48
CA SER A 140 -7.27 -2.62 -4.69
C SER A 140 -6.32 -1.68 -5.41
N ILE A 141 -5.78 -0.69 -4.69
CA ILE A 141 -4.81 0.27 -5.19
C ILE A 141 -3.58 0.23 -4.29
N ILE A 142 -2.46 -0.26 -4.83
CA ILE A 142 -1.17 -0.28 -4.15
C ILE A 142 -0.27 0.77 -4.81
N SER A 143 -0.02 1.86 -4.10
CA SER A 143 0.87 2.95 -4.54
C SER A 143 2.18 2.93 -3.77
N PHE A 144 3.28 3.29 -4.44
CA PHE A 144 4.60 3.32 -3.83
C PHE A 144 5.54 4.27 -4.57
N SER A 145 6.59 4.68 -3.87
CA SER A 145 7.74 5.41 -4.42
C SER A 145 9.03 4.62 -4.16
N ASN A 146 10.19 5.25 -4.36
CA ASN A 146 11.49 4.72 -3.97
C ASN A 146 11.82 4.97 -2.49
N ARG A 147 11.07 5.82 -1.81
CA ARG A 147 11.27 6.11 -0.39
C ARG A 147 10.89 4.90 0.45
N MET A 148 11.76 4.60 1.41
CA MET A 148 11.57 3.47 2.32
C MET A 148 12.45 3.64 3.57
N PHE A 149 12.02 3.03 4.67
CA PHE A 149 12.92 2.69 5.76
C PHE A 149 13.78 1.50 5.35
N TYR A 150 14.98 1.78 4.83
CA TYR A 150 15.85 0.76 4.22
C TYR A 150 16.10 -0.46 5.12
N GLN A 151 16.22 -0.25 6.44
CA GLN A 151 16.43 -1.33 7.41
C GLN A 151 15.22 -2.28 7.55
N LYS A 152 14.00 -1.76 7.36
CA LYS A 152 12.74 -2.51 7.52
C LYS A 152 12.12 -3.01 6.22
N ALA A 153 12.50 -2.45 5.06
CA ALA A 153 12.08 -2.99 3.76
C ALA A 153 12.63 -4.40 3.56
N ILE A 154 11.90 -5.31 2.92
CA ILE A 154 12.37 -6.68 2.65
C ILE A 154 13.41 -6.73 1.52
N ALA A 155 14.24 -7.77 1.48
CA ALA A 155 15.28 -7.93 0.45
C ALA A 155 14.73 -7.85 -0.98
N ALA A 156 13.57 -8.47 -1.22
CA ALA A 156 12.86 -8.41 -2.50
C ALA A 156 12.56 -6.98 -2.98
N TRP A 157 12.48 -6.02 -2.07
CA TRP A 157 12.25 -4.62 -2.43
C TRP A 157 13.55 -3.83 -2.56
N ARG A 158 14.47 -4.02 -1.60
CA ARG A 158 15.74 -3.28 -1.52
C ARG A 158 16.66 -3.56 -2.71
N GLU A 159 16.69 -4.81 -3.17
CA GLU A 159 17.63 -5.29 -4.17
C GLU A 159 17.11 -5.17 -5.62
N GLU A 160 15.83 -4.81 -5.78
CA GLU A 160 15.18 -4.73 -7.08
C GLU A 160 15.17 -3.33 -7.68
N THR A 161 15.09 -3.29 -9.01
CA THR A 161 14.90 -2.05 -9.77
C THR A 161 13.45 -1.55 -9.67
N GLU A 162 13.20 -0.29 -9.99
CA GLU A 162 11.84 0.28 -10.04
C GLU A 162 10.89 -0.54 -10.92
N ALA A 163 11.35 -0.93 -12.11
CA ALA A 163 10.57 -1.75 -13.04
C ALA A 163 10.23 -3.12 -12.44
N ASN A 164 11.20 -3.74 -11.77
CA ASN A 164 10.99 -5.04 -11.13
C ASN A 164 10.07 -4.94 -9.90
N ARG A 165 10.07 -3.82 -9.17
CA ARG A 165 9.10 -3.58 -8.09
C ARG A 165 7.67 -3.51 -8.61
N ILE A 166 7.43 -2.90 -9.77
CA ILE A 166 6.13 -2.92 -10.44
C ILE A 166 5.73 -4.36 -10.77
N GLU A 167 6.61 -5.12 -11.44
CA GLU A 167 6.34 -6.52 -11.79
C GLU A 167 6.12 -7.40 -10.55
N LEU A 168 6.82 -7.12 -9.45
CA LEU A 168 6.66 -7.81 -8.19
C LEU A 168 5.25 -7.58 -7.60
N VAL A 169 4.78 -6.33 -7.57
CA VAL A 169 3.42 -6.01 -7.07
C VAL A 169 2.34 -6.59 -7.99
N LYS A 170 2.51 -6.56 -9.32
CA LYS A 170 1.64 -7.28 -10.27
C LYS A 170 1.62 -8.78 -9.95
N GLY A 171 2.79 -9.35 -9.65
CA GLY A 171 2.94 -10.74 -9.25
C GLY A 171 2.14 -11.10 -8.00
N TYR A 172 2.04 -10.20 -7.01
CA TYR A 172 1.22 -10.43 -5.82
C TYR A 172 -0.26 -10.59 -6.17
N PHE A 173 -0.83 -9.71 -7.00
CA PHE A 173 -2.20 -9.86 -7.49
C PHE A 173 -2.40 -11.15 -8.28
N ASN A 174 -1.49 -11.45 -9.21
CA ASN A 174 -1.55 -12.64 -10.05
C ASN A 174 -1.37 -13.96 -9.27
N SER A 175 -0.80 -13.89 -8.06
CA SER A 175 -0.61 -15.07 -7.20
C SER A 175 -1.91 -15.57 -6.56
N VAL A 176 -2.95 -14.74 -6.50
CA VAL A 176 -4.24 -15.10 -5.92
C VAL A 176 -5.10 -15.83 -6.96
N GLN A 177 -5.45 -17.08 -6.66
CA GLN A 177 -6.27 -17.94 -7.52
C GLN A 177 -7.44 -18.56 -6.75
N ILE A 178 -8.62 -18.55 -7.37
CA ILE A 178 -9.85 -19.17 -6.86
C ILE A 178 -10.26 -20.25 -7.84
N ASN A 179 -10.29 -21.52 -7.42
CA ASN A 179 -10.62 -22.66 -8.29
C ASN A 179 -9.81 -22.69 -9.61
N HIS A 180 -8.50 -22.42 -9.53
CA HIS A 180 -7.58 -22.31 -10.68
C HIS A 180 -7.86 -21.15 -11.65
N LEU A 181 -8.75 -20.22 -11.29
CA LEU A 181 -8.99 -18.97 -12.02
C LEU A 181 -8.33 -17.79 -11.30
N PRO A 182 -7.93 -16.73 -12.02
CA PRO A 182 -7.40 -15.51 -11.39
C PRO A 182 -8.41 -14.89 -10.40
N GLY A 183 -7.99 -14.58 -9.18
CA GLY A 183 -8.82 -13.89 -8.18
C GLY A 183 -8.96 -12.40 -8.45
N PHE A 184 -8.02 -11.80 -9.18
CA PHE A 184 -8.06 -10.40 -9.58
C PHE A 184 -8.07 -10.25 -11.10
N SER A 185 -8.54 -9.11 -11.58
CA SER A 185 -8.35 -8.66 -12.95
C SER A 185 -6.87 -8.54 -13.28
N SER A 186 -6.53 -8.50 -14.57
CA SER A 186 -5.16 -8.16 -14.99
C SER A 186 -4.76 -6.81 -14.38
N PRO A 187 -3.65 -6.71 -13.63
CA PRO A 187 -3.28 -5.47 -12.98
C PRO A 187 -2.98 -4.35 -13.98
N GLU A 188 -3.56 -3.18 -13.74
CA GLU A 188 -3.26 -1.92 -14.41
C GLU A 188 -2.10 -1.22 -13.69
N VAL A 189 -1.23 -0.53 -14.44
CA VAL A 189 -0.09 0.21 -13.90
C VAL A 189 -0.19 1.68 -14.28
N ILE A 190 -0.01 2.55 -13.29
CA ILE A 190 0.27 3.98 -13.49
C ILE A 190 1.70 4.21 -13.02
N SER A 191 2.52 4.84 -13.86
CA SER A 191 3.92 5.15 -13.54
C SER A 191 4.32 6.52 -14.06
N ASN A 192 4.76 7.38 -13.16
CA ASN A 192 5.35 8.69 -13.48
C ASN A 192 6.74 8.74 -12.86
N GLN A 193 7.76 8.50 -13.69
CA GLN A 193 9.15 8.60 -13.27
C GLN A 193 9.57 10.06 -13.15
N SER A 194 10.47 10.34 -12.20
CA SER A 194 11.10 11.65 -12.09
C SER A 194 11.84 11.96 -13.39
N LYS A 195 11.48 13.06 -14.06
CA LYS A 195 12.10 13.47 -15.33
C LYS A 195 13.50 14.07 -15.13
N THR A 196 13.92 14.29 -13.89
CA THR A 196 15.19 14.92 -13.56
C THR A 196 16.31 13.88 -13.49
N PRO A 197 17.39 14.01 -14.28
CA PRO A 197 18.53 13.11 -14.23
C PRO A 197 19.14 12.99 -12.82
N LEU A 198 19.61 11.79 -12.46
CA LEU A 198 20.11 11.48 -11.11
C LEU A 198 21.24 12.42 -10.64
N PHE A 199 22.11 12.86 -11.56
CA PHE A 199 23.20 13.80 -11.23
C PHE A 199 22.69 15.19 -10.85
N MET A 200 21.54 15.63 -11.40
CA MET A 200 20.91 16.90 -11.03
C MET A 200 20.20 16.78 -9.67
N GLN A 201 19.57 15.63 -9.39
CA GLN A 201 19.02 15.35 -8.07
C GLN A 201 20.12 15.37 -6.99
N MET A 202 21.28 14.75 -7.26
CA MET A 202 22.45 14.77 -6.36
C MET A 202 23.01 16.18 -6.11
N LEU A 203 22.83 17.11 -7.06
CA LEU A 203 23.20 18.53 -6.90
C LEU A 203 22.11 19.35 -6.18
N GLY A 204 21.07 18.72 -5.66
CA GLY A 204 19.93 19.39 -5.03
C GLY A 204 19.04 20.15 -6.02
N MET A 205 19.24 19.96 -7.32
CA MET A 205 18.51 20.64 -8.38
C MET A 205 17.28 19.86 -8.80
N GLY A 206 16.27 19.86 -7.93
CA GLY A 206 14.96 19.31 -8.22
C GLY A 206 14.92 17.79 -8.43
N GLY A 207 13.71 17.27 -8.46
CA GLY A 207 13.41 15.84 -8.53
C GLY A 207 12.25 15.56 -7.60
N SER A 208 11.09 15.28 -8.17
CA SER A 208 9.97 14.77 -7.40
C SER A 208 10.15 13.27 -7.18
N ASP A 209 9.59 12.77 -6.08
CA ASP A 209 9.45 11.35 -5.84
C ASP A 209 8.72 10.71 -7.03
N PRO A 210 9.22 9.59 -7.58
CA PRO A 210 8.49 8.90 -8.62
C PRO A 210 7.20 8.31 -8.04
N PHE A 211 6.17 8.29 -8.87
CA PHE A 211 4.86 7.77 -8.51
C PHE A 211 4.58 6.48 -9.28
N TYR A 212 4.31 5.39 -8.55
CA TYR A 212 3.82 4.15 -9.12
C TYR A 212 2.54 3.73 -8.40
N ALA A 213 1.59 3.21 -9.16
CA ALA A 213 0.42 2.54 -8.62
C ALA A 213 0.11 1.29 -9.45
N VAL A 214 -0.17 0.18 -8.77
CA VAL A 214 -0.69 -1.05 -9.36
C VAL A 214 -2.10 -1.27 -8.84
N ILE A 215 -3.02 -1.45 -9.78
CA ILE A 215 -4.46 -1.43 -9.53
C ILE A 215 -5.06 -2.71 -10.07
N ALA A 216 -5.90 -3.38 -9.28
CA ALA A 216 -6.65 -4.52 -9.74
C ALA A 216 -8.02 -4.59 -9.06
N SER A 217 -9.02 -5.12 -9.77
CA SER A 217 -10.35 -5.38 -9.22
C SER A 217 -10.50 -6.86 -8.86
N ARG A 218 -11.17 -7.15 -7.75
CA ARG A 218 -11.54 -8.52 -7.38
C ARG A 218 -12.49 -9.09 -8.44
N ASN A 219 -12.15 -10.27 -8.97
CA ASN A 219 -13.05 -11.08 -9.79
C ASN A 219 -14.10 -11.77 -8.90
N SER A 220 -15.21 -12.19 -9.52
CA SER A 220 -16.37 -12.84 -8.90
C SER A 220 -16.05 -13.73 -7.69
#